data_AF-A0A1H9WJR8-F1
#
_entry.id   AF-A0A1H9WJR8-F1
#
_cell.length_a   1.000
_cell.length_b   1.000
_cell.length_c   1.000
_cell.angle_alpha   90.00
_cell.angle_beta   90.00
_cell.angle_gamma   90.00
#
_symmetry.space_group_name_H-M   'P 1'
#
loop_
_entity.id
_entity.type
_entity.pdbx_description
1 polymer ?
#
loop_
_entity_poly.entity_id
_entity_poly.type
_entity_poly.pdbx_seq_one_letter_code
_entity_poly.pdbx_strand_id
1 'polypeptide(L)'
;MGRSRDVVVESGRGTREPPRPAGAPGGTATDPAVDRAAAAGPGAAAATAPAGAAAAAGTVPGPAGPAAPAGTAAEVLGGYLQERAAEFLRGLRDHAQGTGAGAGGAGGGSGGTAGAADRARAAASVGALRSAARRMNGVLVTYRALLDPVWADNLRTELSWLAGVVAREYSCADRLERLSAALHRLASGAAGRGEGTDPAAAEAGGRTPGAAGGGRRSAGGGAATRERGALPVGAARAGALLERQLTLARTRAHSAALQALGSARFHAVADAVALLASETPFRPGGDADRPVAVVLAPPAEQARRRLDEAVAALPLSRAGAPYNADGLSRSLGTEARQDAAWDHVRVLLRVYRYAQEVLGPHAVPDPRLRPAGEALERHHEAAAAAAAAASAAATPRIAPATAYALGVLHADQRHEVEAARFTFGRHWTRTHPEGAPS
;
A
#
# COMPACT_ATOMS: atom_id res chain seq x y z
N MET A 1 -14.19 59.97 -49.06
CA MET A 1 -12.99 60.03 -49.93
C MET A 1 -11.83 60.47 -49.05
N GLY A 2 -10.72 59.77 -48.85
CA GLY A 2 -10.16 58.61 -49.49
C GLY A 2 -8.64 58.73 -49.34
N ARG A 3 -8.04 57.75 -48.66
CA ARG A 3 -6.67 57.20 -48.82
C ARG A 3 -5.49 58.16 -48.57
N SER A 4 -4.70 57.88 -47.54
CA SER A 4 -3.56 56.94 -47.51
C SER A 4 -2.26 57.63 -47.92
N ARG A 5 -1.39 57.73 -46.92
CA ARG A 5 0.07 57.80 -46.97
C ARG A 5 0.57 56.54 -46.27
N ASP A 6 1.73 55.95 -46.51
CA ASP A 6 2.76 56.10 -47.53
C ASP A 6 3.54 54.77 -47.45
N VAL A 7 4.10 54.34 -48.57
CA VAL A 7 5.08 53.27 -48.65
C VAL A 7 6.45 53.92 -48.65
N VAL A 8 7.37 53.49 -47.80
CA VAL A 8 8.82 53.58 -48.06
C VAL A 8 9.51 52.30 -47.59
N VAL A 9 10.23 51.71 -48.55
CA VAL A 9 11.14 50.57 -48.44
C VAL A 9 12.53 51.11 -48.06
N GLU A 10 13.23 50.45 -47.13
CA GLU A 10 14.70 50.46 -47.18
C GLU A 10 15.29 49.18 -46.58
N SER A 11 16.10 48.51 -47.39
CA SER A 11 16.91 47.34 -47.07
C SER A 11 18.23 47.76 -46.43
N GLY A 12 18.75 46.96 -45.48
CA GLY A 12 20.19 46.83 -45.36
C GLY A 12 20.79 46.57 -43.97
N ARG A 13 21.50 45.43 -43.91
CA ARG A 13 22.72 45.14 -43.13
C ARG A 13 22.60 44.73 -41.66
N GLY A 14 22.98 43.47 -41.45
CA GLY A 14 24.10 43.14 -40.57
C GLY A 14 23.75 42.77 -39.14
N THR A 15 23.26 41.56 -38.90
CA THR A 15 23.23 40.97 -37.56
C THR A 15 24.52 40.21 -37.29
N ARG A 16 25.42 40.91 -36.57
CA ARG A 16 26.48 40.32 -35.75
C ARG A 16 25.85 39.35 -34.74
N GLU A 17 26.44 38.17 -34.64
CA GLU A 17 26.27 37.23 -33.54
C GLU A 17 26.79 37.83 -32.22
N PRO A 18 26.06 37.66 -31.10
CA PRO A 18 26.63 37.77 -29.76
C PRO A 18 26.45 36.48 -28.93
N PRO A 19 27.23 36.34 -27.85
CA PRO A 19 27.82 35.06 -27.44
C PRO A 19 26.97 34.24 -26.46
N ARG A 20 27.18 32.92 -26.48
CA ARG A 20 26.74 31.98 -25.44
C ARG A 20 27.40 32.32 -24.09
N PRO A 21 26.64 32.39 -22.98
CA PRO A 21 27.20 32.25 -21.65
C PRO A 21 27.01 30.82 -21.10
N ALA A 22 28.02 30.42 -20.34
CA ALA A 22 28.27 29.11 -19.78
C ALA A 22 27.17 28.57 -18.86
N GLY A 23 27.03 27.24 -18.88
CA GLY A 23 26.07 26.49 -18.09
C GLY A 23 26.41 26.45 -16.60
N ALA A 24 25.38 26.66 -15.80
CA ALA A 24 25.27 26.16 -14.43
C ALA A 24 24.12 25.13 -14.42
N PRO A 25 24.31 23.89 -13.92
CA PRO A 25 23.22 22.94 -13.80
C PRO A 25 22.39 23.26 -12.55
N GLY A 26 21.18 23.76 -12.75
CA GLY A 26 20.13 23.82 -11.74
C GLY A 26 19.64 22.41 -11.43
N GLY A 27 19.81 21.99 -10.16
CA GLY A 27 19.33 20.71 -9.66
C GLY A 27 17.80 20.64 -9.64
N THR A 28 17.25 19.75 -10.45
CA THR A 28 15.91 19.22 -10.27
C THR A 28 16.01 17.96 -9.42
N ALA A 29 15.32 17.99 -8.28
CA ALA A 29 15.22 16.89 -7.34
C ALA A 29 14.65 15.64 -8.04
N THR A 30 15.44 14.59 -7.99
CA THR A 30 15.25 13.30 -8.64
C THR A 30 14.22 12.48 -7.86
N ASP A 31 13.18 12.01 -8.56
CA ASP A 31 12.35 10.87 -8.15
C ASP A 31 13.23 9.62 -8.02
N PRO A 32 13.18 8.83 -6.93
CA PRO A 32 13.92 7.58 -6.87
C PRO A 32 13.22 6.52 -7.71
N ALA A 33 13.83 6.26 -8.87
CA ALA A 33 13.71 5.03 -9.63
C ALA A 33 13.99 3.81 -8.74
N VAL A 34 13.14 2.79 -8.84
CA VAL A 34 13.47 1.42 -8.43
C VAL A 34 13.74 0.65 -9.71
N ASP A 35 15.02 0.52 -10.01
CA ASP A 35 15.56 -0.10 -11.21
C ASP A 35 15.54 -1.63 -11.09
N ARG A 36 14.92 -2.27 -12.08
CA ARG A 36 15.53 -3.25 -12.99
C ARG A 36 16.88 -3.84 -12.51
N ALA A 37 16.88 -5.07 -12.01
CA ALA A 37 18.06 -5.96 -12.04
C ALA A 37 17.65 -7.43 -11.82
N ALA A 38 17.74 -8.25 -12.88
CA ALA A 38 18.25 -9.63 -12.86
C ALA A 38 18.01 -10.29 -14.23
N ALA A 39 18.84 -9.92 -15.21
CA ALA A 39 19.11 -10.71 -16.40
C ALA A 39 20.63 -10.75 -16.60
N ALA A 40 21.27 -11.84 -16.17
CA ALA A 40 22.60 -12.29 -16.59
C ALA A 40 22.80 -13.71 -16.06
N GLY A 41 22.87 -14.69 -16.97
CA GLY A 41 23.28 -16.06 -16.65
C GLY A 41 24.81 -16.17 -16.51
N PRO A 42 25.29 -17.38 -16.19
CA PRO A 42 26.26 -17.99 -17.11
C PRO A 42 26.02 -19.49 -17.37
N GLY A 43 26.34 -19.89 -18.61
CA GLY A 43 27.33 -20.94 -18.89
C GLY A 43 27.00 -22.41 -18.57
N ALA A 44 26.50 -23.10 -19.60
CA ALA A 44 26.70 -24.49 -19.99
C ALA A 44 27.56 -25.44 -19.12
N ALA A 45 26.99 -26.60 -18.82
CA ALA A 45 27.69 -27.89 -18.91
C ALA A 45 26.70 -28.99 -19.34
N ALA A 46 27.02 -29.63 -20.45
CA ALA A 46 26.28 -30.71 -21.08
C ALA A 46 26.46 -32.03 -20.32
N ALA A 47 25.39 -32.83 -20.24
CA ALA A 47 25.50 -34.27 -20.05
C ALA A 47 24.36 -34.98 -20.79
N THR A 48 24.78 -35.99 -21.56
CA THR A 48 24.08 -36.63 -22.67
C THR A 48 23.54 -37.99 -22.21
N ALA A 49 22.23 -38.23 -22.42
CA ALA A 49 21.59 -39.54 -22.70
C ALA A 49 21.71 -40.70 -21.65
N PRO A 50 20.95 -41.82 -21.75
CA PRO A 50 20.03 -42.20 -22.82
C PRO A 50 18.62 -42.64 -22.40
N ALA A 51 17.81 -42.78 -23.45
CA ALA A 51 16.48 -43.36 -23.50
C ALA A 51 16.42 -44.81 -22.99
N GLY A 52 15.32 -45.13 -22.31
CA GLY A 52 14.86 -46.48 -22.05
C GLY A 52 13.37 -46.56 -22.36
N ALA A 53 13.05 -47.15 -23.51
CA ALA A 53 11.70 -47.57 -23.86
C ALA A 53 11.35 -48.87 -23.13
N ALA A 54 10.14 -48.96 -22.56
CA ALA A 54 9.22 -50.09 -22.71
C ALA A 54 8.17 -50.11 -21.58
N ALA A 55 6.92 -50.30 -22.01
CA ALA A 55 5.97 -51.31 -21.51
C ALA A 55 4.59 -50.73 -21.19
N ALA A 56 3.68 -50.97 -22.12
CA ALA A 56 2.25 -50.96 -21.92
C ALA A 56 1.85 -52.02 -20.87
N ALA A 57 1.06 -51.63 -19.88
CA ALA A 57 0.23 -52.53 -19.12
C ALA A 57 -1.04 -51.76 -18.70
N GLY A 58 -2.18 -52.24 -19.19
CA GLY A 58 -3.49 -51.66 -18.90
C GLY A 58 -3.83 -51.72 -17.42
N THR A 59 -4.57 -50.72 -16.94
CA THR A 59 -5.27 -50.80 -15.66
C THR A 59 -6.66 -50.18 -15.82
N VAL A 60 -7.61 -50.95 -15.32
CA VAL A 60 -9.07 -50.88 -15.38
C VAL A 60 -9.63 -49.55 -14.84
N PRO A 61 -10.71 -48.98 -15.41
CA PRO A 61 -11.36 -47.80 -14.84
C PRO A 61 -12.17 -48.18 -13.59
N GLY A 62 -11.67 -47.81 -12.41
CA GLY A 62 -12.40 -47.82 -11.14
C GLY A 62 -13.35 -46.61 -11.02
N PRO A 63 -14.36 -46.66 -10.12
CA PRO A 63 -15.55 -45.82 -10.20
C PRO A 63 -15.22 -44.33 -9.99
N ALA A 64 -15.85 -43.51 -10.82
CA ALA A 64 -15.74 -42.06 -10.82
C ALA A 64 -15.97 -41.47 -9.43
N GLY A 65 -14.91 -40.91 -8.84
CA GLY A 65 -15.03 -39.91 -7.79
C GLY A 65 -15.79 -38.67 -8.31
N PRO A 66 -16.26 -37.77 -7.42
CA PRO A 66 -17.08 -36.63 -7.81
C PRO A 66 -16.37 -35.86 -8.92
N ALA A 67 -17.03 -35.76 -10.07
CA ALA A 67 -16.50 -35.16 -11.29
C ALA A 67 -15.80 -33.84 -10.94
N ALA A 68 -14.48 -33.83 -11.07
CA ALA A 68 -13.71 -32.61 -10.99
C ALA A 68 -14.33 -31.61 -11.96
N PRO A 69 -14.53 -30.33 -11.59
CA PRO A 69 -15.05 -29.32 -12.50
C PRO A 69 -14.22 -29.33 -13.80
N ALA A 70 -14.84 -29.86 -14.86
CA ALA A 70 -14.20 -30.17 -16.12
C ALA A 70 -14.13 -28.91 -17.00
N GLY A 71 -13.35 -27.92 -16.56
CA GLY A 71 -13.08 -26.71 -17.32
C GLY A 71 -11.68 -26.74 -17.94
N THR A 72 -11.53 -26.08 -19.10
CA THR A 72 -10.20 -25.77 -19.64
C THR A 72 -9.56 -24.63 -18.84
N ALA A 73 -8.23 -24.53 -18.86
CA ALA A 73 -7.55 -23.41 -18.22
C ALA A 73 -7.95 -22.06 -18.85
N ALA A 74 -8.23 -22.03 -20.15
CA ALA A 74 -8.71 -20.87 -20.90
C ALA A 74 -10.07 -20.38 -20.38
N GLU A 75 -11.03 -21.29 -20.19
CA GLU A 75 -12.37 -20.95 -19.68
C GLU A 75 -12.30 -20.34 -18.28
N VAL A 76 -11.54 -20.96 -17.37
CA VAL A 76 -11.45 -20.50 -15.97
C VAL A 76 -10.69 -19.18 -15.87
N LEU A 77 -9.52 -19.08 -16.50
CA LEU A 77 -8.70 -17.86 -16.45
C LEU A 77 -9.36 -16.70 -17.20
N GLY A 78 -9.92 -16.98 -18.38
CA GLY A 78 -10.61 -16.01 -19.21
C GLY A 78 -11.88 -15.49 -18.54
N GLY A 79 -12.72 -16.40 -18.04
CA GLY A 79 -13.93 -16.04 -17.30
C GLY A 79 -13.63 -15.18 -16.07
N TYR A 80 -12.59 -15.54 -15.30
CA TYR A 80 -12.16 -14.74 -14.16
C TYR A 80 -11.69 -13.33 -14.57
N LEU A 81 -10.83 -13.22 -15.60
CA LEU A 81 -10.33 -11.92 -16.06
C LEU A 81 -11.47 -11.03 -16.60
N GLN A 82 -12.40 -11.61 -17.36
CA GLN A 82 -13.58 -10.92 -17.88
C GLN A 82 -14.48 -10.42 -16.75
N GLU A 83 -14.72 -11.23 -15.73
CA GLU A 83 -15.51 -10.84 -14.56
C GLU A 83 -14.86 -9.66 -13.81
N ARG A 84 -13.54 -9.72 -13.57
CA ARG A 84 -12.80 -8.64 -12.91
C ARG A 84 -12.73 -7.37 -13.77
N ALA A 85 -12.65 -7.50 -15.09
CA ALA A 85 -12.72 -6.38 -16.03
C ALA A 85 -14.11 -5.72 -15.97
N ALA A 86 -15.19 -6.49 -15.93
CA ALA A 86 -16.55 -5.98 -15.79
C ALA A 86 -16.76 -5.25 -14.44
N GLU A 87 -16.23 -5.78 -13.33
CA GLU A 87 -16.24 -5.10 -12.03
C GLU A 87 -15.48 -3.77 -12.06
N PHE A 88 -14.32 -3.74 -12.72
CA PHE A 88 -13.53 -2.53 -12.88
C PHE A 88 -14.32 -1.45 -13.64
N LEU A 89 -14.94 -1.79 -14.76
CA LEU A 89 -15.75 -0.87 -15.57
C LEU A 89 -17.00 -0.38 -14.81
N ARG A 90 -17.61 -1.25 -14.00
CA ARG A 90 -18.72 -0.88 -13.11
C ARG A 90 -18.26 0.13 -12.06
N GLY A 91 -17.12 -0.13 -11.40
CA GLY A 91 -16.52 0.80 -10.44
C GLY A 91 -16.17 2.16 -11.05
N LEU A 92 -15.66 2.20 -12.29
CA LEU A 92 -15.45 3.46 -13.02
C LEU A 92 -16.74 4.22 -13.28
N ARG A 93 -17.80 3.52 -13.71
CA ARG A 93 -19.10 4.13 -13.95
C ARG A 93 -19.71 4.69 -12.67
N ASP A 94 -19.67 3.93 -11.59
CA ASP A 94 -20.17 4.35 -10.27
C ASP A 94 -19.37 5.55 -9.73
N HIS A 95 -18.05 5.58 -9.97
CA HIS A 95 -17.21 6.73 -9.63
C HIS A 95 -17.60 7.98 -10.43
N ALA A 96 -17.74 7.86 -11.75
CA ALA A 96 -18.14 8.97 -12.63
C ALA A 96 -19.52 9.54 -12.27
N GLN A 97 -20.49 8.67 -11.95
CA GLN A 97 -21.82 9.05 -11.49
C GLN A 97 -21.77 9.75 -10.13
N GLY A 98 -20.96 9.24 -9.19
CA GLY A 98 -20.76 9.85 -7.88
C GLY A 98 -20.10 11.23 -7.92
N THR A 99 -19.16 11.45 -8.86
CA THR A 99 -18.52 12.76 -9.05
C THR A 99 -19.40 13.74 -9.84
N GLY A 100 -20.22 13.25 -10.78
CA GLY A 100 -21.08 14.06 -11.65
C GLY A 100 -22.38 14.52 -10.99
N ALA A 101 -22.93 13.76 -10.04
CA ALA A 101 -24.16 14.12 -9.34
C ALA A 101 -24.06 15.44 -8.52
N GLY A 102 -22.84 15.83 -8.11
CA GLY A 102 -22.59 17.09 -7.41
C GLY A 102 -22.65 18.35 -8.28
N ALA A 103 -22.64 18.21 -9.61
CA ALA A 103 -22.65 19.36 -10.54
C ALA A 103 -24.07 19.77 -11.00
N GLY A 104 -25.09 18.94 -10.78
CA GLY A 104 -26.46 19.15 -11.28
C GLY A 104 -27.50 19.58 -10.23
N GLY A 105 -27.12 19.73 -8.96
CA GLY A 105 -28.05 19.96 -7.85
C GLY A 105 -27.92 21.32 -7.19
N ALA A 106 -28.25 22.40 -7.90
CA ALA A 106 -28.59 23.68 -7.27
C ALA A 106 -29.99 23.57 -6.64
N GLY A 107 -30.08 22.97 -5.46
CA GLY A 107 -31.30 22.84 -4.66
C GLY A 107 -30.91 22.67 -3.19
N GLY A 108 -31.16 23.71 -2.40
CA GLY A 108 -30.55 23.92 -1.09
C GLY A 108 -30.96 22.93 0.02
N GLY A 109 -30.15 22.98 1.10
CA GLY A 109 -30.68 22.83 2.46
C GLY A 109 -30.83 21.42 3.03
N SER A 110 -29.82 20.54 2.91
CA SER A 110 -29.63 19.37 3.80
C SER A 110 -28.23 18.73 3.58
N GLY A 111 -27.19 19.56 3.47
CA GLY A 111 -25.91 19.19 2.82
C GLY A 111 -24.88 18.41 3.65
N GLY A 112 -25.19 18.02 4.89
CA GLY A 112 -24.22 17.32 5.76
C GLY A 112 -24.17 15.81 5.52
N THR A 113 -25.31 15.14 5.65
CA THR A 113 -25.43 13.67 5.61
C THR A 113 -25.48 13.13 4.19
N ALA A 114 -26.21 13.79 3.28
CA ALA A 114 -26.25 13.42 1.87
C ALA A 114 -24.85 13.53 1.22
N GLY A 115 -24.15 14.65 1.47
CA GLY A 115 -22.78 14.82 0.99
C GLY A 115 -21.77 13.86 1.63
N ALA A 116 -21.98 13.43 2.88
CA ALA A 116 -21.16 12.40 3.51
C ALA A 116 -21.40 11.01 2.90
N ALA A 117 -22.66 10.65 2.65
CA ALA A 117 -23.03 9.41 1.99
C ALA A 117 -22.48 9.33 0.55
N ASP A 118 -22.51 10.43 -0.20
CA ASP A 118 -21.96 10.49 -1.56
C ASP A 118 -20.44 10.36 -1.57
N ARG A 119 -19.74 11.00 -0.61
CA ARG A 119 -18.29 10.79 -0.43
C ARG A 119 -17.94 9.35 -0.05
N ALA A 120 -18.73 8.73 0.82
CA ALA A 120 -18.54 7.33 1.19
C ALA A 120 -18.77 6.39 -0.01
N ARG A 121 -19.78 6.67 -0.84
CA ARG A 121 -20.03 5.92 -2.08
C ARG A 121 -18.89 6.09 -3.10
N ALA A 122 -18.35 7.30 -3.25
CA ALA A 122 -17.20 7.56 -4.10
C ALA A 122 -15.92 6.87 -3.60
N ALA A 123 -15.70 6.84 -2.28
CA ALA A 123 -14.60 6.08 -1.68
C ALA A 123 -14.76 4.57 -1.91
N ALA A 124 -15.98 4.05 -1.76
CA ALA A 124 -16.29 2.64 -2.01
C ALA A 124 -16.09 2.26 -3.47
N SER A 125 -16.50 3.10 -4.43
CA SER A 125 -16.30 2.83 -5.87
C SER A 125 -14.83 2.83 -6.24
N VAL A 126 -14.01 3.76 -5.71
CA VAL A 126 -12.55 3.75 -5.89
C VAL A 126 -11.92 2.53 -5.21
N GLY A 127 -12.43 2.13 -4.04
CA GLY A 127 -12.03 0.89 -3.36
C GLY A 127 -12.27 -0.36 -4.23
N ALA A 128 -13.46 -0.47 -4.80
CA ALA A 128 -13.83 -1.56 -5.71
C ALA A 128 -12.97 -1.56 -6.98
N LEU A 129 -12.80 -0.41 -7.62
CA LEU A 129 -11.94 -0.19 -8.79
C LEU A 129 -10.50 -0.68 -8.53
N ARG A 130 -9.91 -0.23 -7.41
CA ARG A 130 -8.55 -0.64 -7.01
C ARG A 130 -8.48 -2.12 -6.68
N SER A 131 -9.54 -2.70 -6.13
CA SER A 131 -9.61 -4.12 -5.83
C SER A 131 -9.58 -4.95 -7.12
N ALA A 132 -10.41 -4.60 -8.10
CA ALA A 132 -10.44 -5.24 -9.42
C ALA A 132 -9.09 -5.09 -10.15
N ALA A 133 -8.52 -3.88 -10.20
CA ALA A 133 -7.22 -3.63 -10.84
C ALA A 133 -6.08 -4.46 -10.20
N ARG A 134 -6.05 -4.57 -8.87
CA ARG A 134 -5.06 -5.38 -8.16
C ARG A 134 -5.23 -6.88 -8.45
N ARG A 135 -6.46 -7.38 -8.52
CA ARG A 135 -6.76 -8.77 -8.88
C ARG A 135 -6.30 -9.09 -10.29
N MET A 136 -6.67 -8.25 -11.28
CA MET A 136 -6.19 -8.37 -12.64
C MET A 136 -4.66 -8.39 -12.69
N ASN A 137 -3.99 -7.42 -12.06
CA ASN A 137 -2.52 -7.37 -12.01
C ASN A 137 -1.87 -8.63 -11.41
N GLY A 138 -2.46 -9.19 -10.35
CA GLY A 138 -1.95 -10.42 -9.72
C GLY A 138 -2.11 -11.66 -10.60
N VAL A 139 -3.22 -11.74 -11.33
CA VAL A 139 -3.45 -12.82 -12.28
C VAL A 139 -2.54 -12.68 -13.50
N LEU A 140 -2.41 -11.48 -14.05
CA LEU A 140 -1.52 -11.19 -15.19
C LEU A 140 -0.05 -11.48 -14.87
N VAL A 141 0.42 -11.25 -13.63
CA VAL A 141 1.81 -11.61 -13.25
C VAL A 141 1.99 -13.11 -13.04
N THR A 142 0.98 -13.81 -12.51
CA THR A 142 1.08 -15.23 -12.19
C THR A 142 0.97 -16.09 -13.44
N TYR A 143 0.01 -15.78 -14.31
CA TYR A 143 -0.32 -16.57 -15.50
C TYR A 143 0.18 -15.95 -16.80
N ARG A 144 1.18 -15.04 -16.70
CA ARG A 144 1.78 -14.34 -17.85
C ARG A 144 2.16 -15.27 -19.00
N ALA A 145 2.59 -16.50 -18.72
CA ALA A 145 3.03 -17.45 -19.74
C ALA A 145 1.89 -17.95 -20.67
N LEU A 146 0.63 -17.83 -20.24
CA LEU A 146 -0.55 -18.27 -21.00
C LEU A 146 -1.15 -17.16 -21.87
N LEU A 147 -0.77 -15.92 -21.60
CA LEU A 147 -1.31 -14.71 -22.21
C LEU A 147 -0.30 -14.13 -23.21
N ASP A 148 -0.73 -13.20 -24.06
CA ASP A 148 0.21 -12.37 -24.81
C ASP A 148 1.11 -11.57 -23.82
N PRO A 149 2.43 -11.82 -23.79
CA PRO A 149 3.33 -11.17 -22.84
C PRO A 149 3.41 -9.65 -23.02
N VAL A 150 3.35 -9.15 -24.26
CA VAL A 150 3.49 -7.71 -24.53
C VAL A 150 2.25 -6.97 -24.04
N TRP A 151 1.07 -7.46 -24.41
CA TRP A 151 -0.19 -6.95 -23.91
C TRP A 151 -0.28 -7.00 -22.37
N ALA A 152 0.07 -8.15 -21.76
CA ALA A 152 -0.05 -8.32 -20.32
C ALA A 152 0.86 -7.37 -19.54
N ASP A 153 2.11 -7.18 -19.97
CA ASP A 153 3.06 -6.28 -19.30
C ASP A 153 2.67 -4.80 -19.47
N ASN A 154 2.16 -4.42 -20.64
CA ASN A 154 1.62 -3.08 -20.86
C ASN A 154 0.40 -2.81 -19.97
N LEU A 155 -0.62 -3.68 -20.01
CA LEU A 155 -1.83 -3.52 -19.21
C LEU A 155 -1.51 -3.48 -17.71
N ARG A 156 -0.56 -4.29 -17.23
CA ARG A 156 -0.13 -4.26 -15.82
C ARG A 156 0.45 -2.92 -15.39
N THR A 157 1.28 -2.33 -16.25
CA THR A 157 1.90 -1.02 -16.01
C THR A 157 0.82 0.05 -15.92
N GLU A 158 -0.12 0.04 -16.86
CA GLU A 158 -1.21 1.00 -16.95
C GLU A 158 -2.23 0.87 -15.79
N LEU A 159 -2.64 -0.35 -15.44
CA LEU A 159 -3.51 -0.60 -14.28
C LEU A 159 -2.85 -0.18 -12.97
N SER A 160 -1.53 -0.42 -12.82
CA SER A 160 -0.79 -0.01 -11.63
C SER A 160 -0.67 1.50 -11.52
N TRP A 161 -0.42 2.18 -12.64
CA TRP A 161 -0.42 3.64 -12.72
C TRP A 161 -1.79 4.21 -12.31
N LEU A 162 -2.87 3.78 -12.96
CA LEU A 162 -4.22 4.29 -12.71
C LEU A 162 -4.65 4.04 -11.26
N ALA A 163 -4.51 2.80 -10.77
CA ALA A 163 -4.85 2.45 -9.39
C ALA A 163 -4.03 3.25 -8.37
N GLY A 164 -2.76 3.54 -8.67
CA GLY A 164 -1.90 4.37 -7.82
C GLY A 164 -2.35 5.82 -7.78
N VAL A 165 -2.71 6.41 -8.93
CA VAL A 165 -3.15 7.81 -9.01
C VAL A 165 -4.44 8.04 -8.24
N VAL A 166 -5.48 7.21 -8.47
CA VAL A 166 -6.78 7.37 -7.78
C VAL A 166 -6.72 7.02 -6.29
N ALA A 167 -5.76 6.20 -5.86
CA ALA A 167 -5.60 5.83 -4.45
C ALA A 167 -5.01 6.95 -3.58
N ARG A 168 -4.21 7.85 -4.14
CA ARG A 168 -3.39 8.81 -3.38
C ARG A 168 -4.24 9.75 -2.53
N GLU A 169 -5.37 10.23 -3.06
CA GLU A 169 -6.27 11.12 -2.34
C GLU A 169 -6.79 10.44 -1.06
N TYR A 170 -7.41 9.27 -1.20
CA TYR A 170 -7.99 8.51 -0.10
C TYR A 170 -6.93 8.06 0.91
N SER A 171 -5.75 7.65 0.43
CA SER A 171 -4.65 7.28 1.31
C SER A 171 -4.16 8.46 2.18
N CYS A 172 -4.28 9.70 1.70
CA CYS A 172 -3.99 10.88 2.51
C CYS A 172 -5.08 11.11 3.56
N ALA A 173 -6.35 10.91 3.20
CA ALA A 173 -7.48 11.04 4.11
C ALA A 173 -7.44 10.01 5.24
N ASP A 174 -7.28 8.72 4.91
CA ASP A 174 -7.19 7.62 5.87
C ASP A 174 -6.01 7.83 6.83
N ARG A 175 -4.87 8.30 6.30
CA ARG A 175 -3.69 8.59 7.12
C ARG A 175 -3.90 9.77 8.06
N LEU A 176 -4.60 10.80 7.63
CA LEU A 176 -4.93 11.94 8.48
C LEU A 176 -5.85 11.52 9.63
N GLU A 177 -6.89 10.74 9.33
CA GLU A 177 -7.80 10.19 10.33
C GLU A 177 -7.08 9.30 11.35
N ARG A 178 -6.21 8.40 10.87
CA ARG A 178 -5.40 7.54 11.73
C ARG A 178 -4.50 8.33 12.68
N LEU A 179 -3.75 9.31 12.16
CA LEU A 179 -2.82 10.10 12.95
C LEU A 179 -3.53 11.05 13.91
N SER A 180 -4.65 11.65 13.51
CA SER A 180 -5.45 12.50 14.40
C SER A 180 -6.05 11.68 15.54
N ALA A 181 -6.60 10.50 15.27
CA ALA A 181 -7.11 9.59 16.28
C ALA A 181 -6.00 9.14 17.26
N ALA A 182 -4.81 8.82 16.75
CA ALA A 182 -3.67 8.46 17.59
C ALA A 182 -3.22 9.61 18.49
N LEU A 183 -3.13 10.83 17.96
CA LEU A 183 -2.82 12.03 18.75
C LEU A 183 -3.86 12.29 19.85
N HIS A 184 -5.15 12.13 19.56
CA HIS A 184 -6.20 12.27 20.57
C HIS A 184 -6.06 11.23 21.69
N ARG A 185 -5.80 9.96 21.35
CA ARG A 185 -5.56 8.90 22.35
C ARG A 185 -4.33 9.17 23.21
N LEU A 186 -3.25 9.67 22.62
CA LEU A 186 -2.01 10.00 23.33
C LEU A 186 -2.21 11.21 24.26
N ALA A 187 -2.95 12.23 23.80
CA ALA A 187 -3.26 13.42 24.58
C ALA A 187 -4.21 13.12 25.75
N SER A 188 -5.24 12.31 25.54
CA SER A 188 -6.18 11.90 26.61
C SER A 188 -5.52 10.96 27.63
N GLY A 189 -4.68 10.03 27.18
CA GLY A 189 -3.91 9.15 28.06
C GLY A 189 -2.87 9.89 28.91
N ALA A 190 -2.36 11.04 28.45
CA ALA A 190 -1.49 11.90 29.25
C ALA A 190 -2.26 12.68 30.33
N ALA A 191 -3.50 13.09 30.06
CA ALA A 191 -4.36 13.79 31.02
C ALA A 191 -4.82 12.87 32.18
N GLY A 192 -5.24 11.63 31.87
CA GLY A 192 -5.73 10.69 32.88
C GLY A 192 -4.67 10.16 33.87
N ARG A 193 -3.38 10.25 33.54
CA ARG A 193 -2.28 9.87 34.46
C ARG A 193 -1.86 10.98 35.44
N GLY A 194 -2.43 12.18 35.29
CA GLY A 194 -2.17 13.33 36.18
C GLY A 194 -3.14 13.46 37.35
N GLU A 195 -4.25 12.71 37.35
CA GLU A 195 -5.37 12.89 38.29
C GLU A 195 -5.59 11.67 39.22
N GLY A 196 -4.71 10.66 39.13
CA GLY A 196 -4.63 9.57 40.10
C GLY A 196 -3.83 9.98 41.33
N THR A 197 -4.41 10.81 42.20
CA THR A 197 -3.96 10.91 43.59
C THR A 197 -4.84 9.97 44.41
N ASP A 198 -4.29 8.81 44.77
CA ASP A 198 -4.94 7.82 45.63
C ASP A 198 -5.39 8.45 46.96
N PRO A 199 -6.64 8.28 47.41
CA PRO A 199 -7.06 8.58 48.77
C PRO A 199 -7.09 7.28 49.58
N ALA A 200 -5.94 6.67 49.88
CA ALA A 200 -5.88 5.53 50.81
C ALA A 200 -4.45 5.17 51.23
N ALA A 201 -3.88 5.92 52.17
CA ALA A 201 -3.02 5.39 53.24
C ALA A 201 -2.59 6.50 54.20
N ALA A 202 -2.57 6.16 55.49
CA ALA A 202 -1.98 6.88 56.62
C ALA A 202 -2.83 7.97 57.29
N GLU A 203 -3.96 7.56 57.87
CA GLU A 203 -4.20 7.92 59.27
C GLU A 203 -3.37 6.98 60.16
N ALA A 204 -2.38 7.52 60.87
CA ALA A 204 -1.98 7.14 62.24
C ALA A 204 -0.58 7.71 62.58
N GLY A 205 -0.52 8.52 63.65
CA GLY A 205 0.70 8.70 64.45
C GLY A 205 1.29 10.11 64.44
N GLY A 206 0.88 10.93 65.42
CA GLY A 206 1.50 12.23 65.69
C GLY A 206 2.80 12.15 66.51
N ARG A 207 3.70 13.12 66.26
CA ARG A 207 4.30 14.06 67.25
C ARG A 207 5.43 14.93 66.64
N THR A 208 5.15 16.24 66.59
CA THR A 208 5.96 17.46 66.89
C THR A 208 7.47 17.62 66.54
N PRO A 209 7.98 18.88 66.42
CA PRO A 209 8.91 19.29 65.37
C PRO A 209 10.38 19.50 65.81
N GLY A 210 11.30 19.36 64.86
CA GLY A 210 12.71 19.73 64.99
C GLY A 210 13.18 20.50 63.76
N ALA A 211 13.78 21.66 63.99
CA ALA A 211 14.08 22.69 63.00
C ALA A 211 15.32 22.40 62.11
N ALA A 212 15.29 23.04 60.94
CA ALA A 212 16.40 23.56 60.13
C ALA A 212 17.45 22.58 59.56
N GLY A 213 17.44 22.44 58.22
CA GLY A 213 18.58 21.91 57.47
C GLY A 213 18.33 21.65 55.98
N GLY A 214 18.61 22.66 55.14
CA GLY A 214 19.13 22.44 53.79
C GLY A 214 18.23 21.75 52.75
N GLY A 215 17.27 22.50 52.20
CA GLY A 215 16.55 22.09 50.99
C GLY A 215 17.45 22.03 49.76
N ARG A 216 17.80 20.82 49.31
CA ARG A 216 18.01 20.54 47.88
C ARG A 216 16.77 19.86 47.35
N ARG A 217 15.85 20.71 46.90
CA ARG A 217 14.62 20.30 46.21
C ARG A 217 15.04 19.63 44.92
N SER A 218 14.60 18.39 44.75
CA SER A 218 14.68 17.63 43.51
C SER A 218 14.12 18.48 42.36
N ALA A 219 15.01 18.97 41.50
CA ALA A 219 14.66 19.76 40.31
C ALA A 219 14.12 18.89 39.16
N GLY A 220 14.12 17.56 39.29
CA GLY A 220 13.67 16.63 38.25
C GLY A 220 12.15 16.48 38.13
N GLY A 221 11.40 16.65 39.24
CA GLY A 221 9.94 16.47 39.24
C GLY A 221 9.16 17.58 38.53
N GLY A 222 9.66 18.82 38.57
CA GLY A 222 9.00 19.98 37.95
C GLY A 222 9.15 20.04 36.42
N ALA A 223 10.25 19.51 35.87
CA ALA A 223 10.47 19.45 34.42
C ALA A 223 9.51 18.45 33.74
N ALA A 224 9.43 17.22 34.26
CA ALA A 224 8.51 16.20 33.77
C ALA A 224 7.03 16.60 33.90
N THR A 225 6.68 17.45 34.87
CA THR A 225 5.30 17.92 35.08
C THR A 225 4.96 19.11 34.17
N ARG A 226 5.92 20.00 33.87
CA ARG A 226 5.78 21.04 32.82
C ARG A 226 5.77 20.46 31.41
N GLU A 227 6.59 19.44 31.14
CA GLU A 227 6.58 18.70 29.87
C GLU A 227 5.25 17.96 29.65
N ARG A 228 4.65 17.42 30.72
CA ARG A 228 3.30 16.84 30.68
C ARG A 228 2.19 17.86 30.41
N GLY A 229 2.30 19.10 30.91
CA GLY A 229 1.40 20.21 30.55
C GLY A 229 1.66 20.80 29.15
N ALA A 230 2.87 20.62 28.60
CA ALA A 230 3.23 21.04 27.25
C ALA A 230 2.84 20.02 26.17
N LEU A 231 2.61 18.76 26.54
CA LEU A 231 2.17 17.69 25.65
C LEU A 231 0.82 17.97 24.96
N PRO A 232 -0.24 18.43 25.65
CA PRO A 232 -1.50 18.80 25.02
C PRO A 232 -1.35 19.92 23.99
N VAL A 233 -0.57 20.96 24.30
CA VAL A 233 -0.31 22.08 23.39
C VAL A 233 0.57 21.65 22.21
N GLY A 234 1.58 20.81 22.47
CA GLY A 234 2.44 20.20 21.45
C GLY A 234 1.66 19.30 20.50
N ALA A 235 0.76 18.47 21.03
CA ALA A 235 -0.12 17.57 20.28
C ALA A 235 -1.13 18.33 19.42
N ALA A 236 -1.75 19.40 19.95
CA ALA A 236 -2.63 20.27 19.16
C ALA A 236 -1.90 20.91 17.97
N ARG A 237 -0.68 21.43 18.20
CA ARG A 237 0.16 21.99 17.12
C ARG A 237 0.64 20.93 16.12
N ALA A 238 0.97 19.73 16.60
CA ALA A 238 1.35 18.60 15.75
C ALA A 238 0.18 18.16 14.86
N GLY A 239 -1.03 18.08 15.44
CA GLY A 239 -2.27 17.80 14.73
C GLY A 239 -2.53 18.82 13.62
N ALA A 240 -2.48 20.12 13.94
CA ALA A 240 -2.67 21.18 12.96
C ALA A 240 -1.62 21.16 11.84
N LEU A 241 -0.36 20.81 12.15
CA LEU A 241 0.69 20.65 11.14
C LEU A 241 0.40 19.49 10.19
N LEU A 242 0.06 18.31 10.74
CA LEU A 242 -0.27 17.12 9.96
C LEU A 242 -1.53 17.33 9.11
N GLU A 243 -2.57 17.93 9.67
CA GLU A 243 -3.79 18.29 8.96
C GLU A 243 -3.49 19.19 7.77
N ARG A 244 -2.72 20.26 7.98
CA ARG A 244 -2.30 21.15 6.89
C ARG A 244 -1.52 20.39 5.80
N GLN A 245 -0.53 19.58 6.18
CA GLN A 245 0.33 18.88 5.21
C GLN A 245 -0.45 17.83 4.42
N LEU A 246 -1.23 16.98 5.09
CA LEU A 246 -1.99 15.90 4.47
C LEU A 246 -3.18 16.44 3.67
N THR A 247 -3.80 17.54 4.10
CA THR A 247 -4.85 18.21 3.30
C THR A 247 -4.26 18.79 2.01
N LEU A 248 -3.09 19.45 2.08
CA LEU A 248 -2.41 19.94 0.87
C LEU A 248 -2.00 18.79 -0.06
N ALA A 249 -1.48 17.69 0.49
CA ALA A 249 -1.15 16.50 -0.29
C ALA A 249 -2.41 15.89 -0.95
N ARG A 250 -3.52 15.85 -0.20
CA ARG A 250 -4.81 15.38 -0.69
C ARG A 250 -5.34 16.24 -1.84
N THR A 251 -5.34 17.57 -1.71
CA THR A 251 -5.80 18.46 -2.80
C THR A 251 -4.95 18.29 -4.06
N ARG A 252 -3.62 18.17 -3.92
CA ARG A 252 -2.74 17.89 -5.07
C ARG A 252 -3.03 16.53 -5.71
N ALA A 253 -3.23 15.50 -4.89
CA ALA A 253 -3.59 14.16 -5.36
C ALA A 253 -4.95 14.15 -6.07
N HIS A 254 -5.92 14.90 -5.56
CA HIS A 254 -7.24 15.06 -6.16
C HIS A 254 -7.15 15.70 -7.55
N SER A 255 -6.45 16.83 -7.68
CA SER A 255 -6.23 17.46 -8.99
C SER A 255 -5.49 16.55 -9.97
N ALA A 256 -4.47 15.82 -9.50
CA ALA A 256 -3.75 14.85 -10.33
C ALA A 256 -4.64 13.68 -10.78
N ALA A 257 -5.56 13.22 -9.93
CA ALA A 257 -6.53 12.19 -10.28
C ALA A 257 -7.52 12.68 -11.34
N LEU A 258 -8.06 13.89 -11.20
CA LEU A 258 -8.95 14.47 -12.22
C LEU A 258 -8.24 14.65 -13.57
N GLN A 259 -6.99 15.11 -13.57
CA GLN A 259 -6.18 15.24 -14.78
C GLN A 259 -5.91 13.87 -15.44
N ALA A 260 -5.59 12.85 -14.65
CA ALA A 260 -5.35 11.50 -15.16
C ALA A 260 -6.63 10.89 -15.76
N LEU A 261 -7.78 11.04 -15.10
CA LEU A 261 -9.06 10.54 -15.58
C LEU A 261 -9.55 11.24 -16.87
N GLY A 262 -9.12 12.48 -17.11
CA GLY A 262 -9.38 13.20 -18.37
C GLY A 262 -8.34 12.96 -19.48
N SER A 263 -7.35 12.09 -19.26
CA SER A 263 -6.24 11.90 -20.19
C SER A 263 -6.53 10.83 -21.25
N ALA A 264 -5.94 10.98 -22.45
CA ALA A 264 -5.97 9.93 -23.48
C ALA A 264 -5.40 8.59 -22.99
N ARG A 265 -4.40 8.65 -22.07
CA ARG A 265 -3.83 7.46 -21.43
C ARG A 265 -4.89 6.68 -20.67
N PHE A 266 -5.72 7.36 -19.86
CA PHE A 266 -6.82 6.70 -19.15
C PHE A 266 -7.83 6.05 -20.09
N HIS A 267 -8.25 6.76 -21.15
CA HIS A 267 -9.18 6.21 -22.12
C HIS A 267 -8.63 4.95 -22.80
N ALA A 268 -7.34 4.93 -23.15
CA ALA A 268 -6.70 3.73 -23.69
C ALA A 268 -6.72 2.54 -22.71
N VAL A 269 -6.56 2.80 -21.39
CA VAL A 269 -6.72 1.74 -20.37
C VAL A 269 -8.17 1.25 -20.30
N ALA A 270 -9.13 2.16 -20.29
CA ALA A 270 -10.54 1.80 -20.24
C ALA A 270 -10.95 0.96 -21.46
N ASP A 271 -10.48 1.31 -22.65
CA ASP A 271 -10.72 0.56 -23.88
C ASP A 271 -10.04 -0.81 -23.84
N ALA A 272 -8.79 -0.90 -23.37
CA ALA A 272 -8.10 -2.19 -23.21
C ALA A 272 -8.80 -3.12 -22.22
N VAL A 273 -9.37 -2.57 -21.13
CA VAL A 273 -10.15 -3.35 -20.15
C VAL A 273 -11.53 -3.71 -20.71
N ALA A 274 -12.14 -2.85 -21.53
CA ALA A 274 -13.39 -3.17 -22.23
C ALA A 274 -13.21 -4.33 -23.22
N LEU A 275 -12.10 -4.34 -23.98
CA LEU A 275 -11.73 -5.47 -24.84
C LEU A 275 -11.48 -6.75 -24.02
N LEU A 276 -10.78 -6.63 -22.89
CA LEU A 276 -10.55 -7.76 -21.98
C LEU A 276 -11.86 -8.34 -21.43
N ALA A 277 -12.87 -7.50 -21.19
CA ALA A 277 -14.19 -7.95 -20.72
C ALA A 277 -14.93 -8.79 -21.77
N SER A 278 -14.62 -8.65 -23.06
CA SER A 278 -15.17 -9.47 -24.14
C SER A 278 -14.31 -10.67 -24.50
N GLU A 279 -12.99 -10.51 -24.56
CA GLU A 279 -12.07 -11.54 -25.05
C GLU A 279 -10.73 -11.48 -24.31
N THR A 280 -10.22 -12.63 -23.89
CA THR A 280 -8.92 -12.73 -23.22
C THR A 280 -7.84 -13.10 -24.25
N PRO A 281 -6.78 -12.30 -24.41
CA PRO A 281 -5.73 -12.55 -25.39
C PRO A 281 -4.78 -13.65 -24.91
N PHE A 282 -5.19 -14.90 -25.16
CA PHE A 282 -4.34 -16.07 -24.95
C PHE A 282 -3.25 -16.15 -26.02
N ARG A 283 -2.12 -16.75 -25.64
CA ARG A 283 -1.04 -17.04 -26.59
C ARG A 283 -1.52 -18.11 -27.59
N PRO A 284 -1.39 -17.89 -28.92
CA PRO A 284 -1.75 -18.90 -29.91
C PRO A 284 -0.93 -20.19 -29.74
N GLY A 285 -1.60 -21.35 -29.84
CA GLY A 285 -0.95 -22.66 -29.69
C GLY A 285 -0.39 -22.94 -28.30
N GLY A 286 -0.83 -22.19 -27.28
CA GLY A 286 -0.46 -22.41 -25.89
C GLY A 286 -1.22 -23.57 -25.24
N ASP A 287 -0.81 -23.94 -24.04
CA ASP A 287 -1.44 -25.00 -23.25
C ASP A 287 -2.78 -24.56 -22.60
N ALA A 288 -3.36 -23.42 -22.99
CA ALA A 288 -4.55 -22.86 -22.36
C ALA A 288 -5.78 -23.79 -22.49
N ASP A 289 -5.86 -24.61 -23.54
CA ASP A 289 -6.97 -25.56 -23.74
C ASP A 289 -6.83 -26.84 -22.89
N ARG A 290 -5.71 -27.02 -22.19
CA ARG A 290 -5.49 -28.19 -21.33
C ARG A 290 -6.23 -28.05 -19.98
N PRO A 291 -6.40 -29.17 -19.24
CA PRO A 291 -7.10 -29.15 -17.96
C PRO A 291 -6.46 -28.19 -16.95
N VAL A 292 -7.31 -27.51 -16.17
CA VAL A 292 -6.93 -26.53 -15.13
C VAL A 292 -5.81 -27.02 -14.23
N ALA A 293 -5.90 -28.26 -13.74
CA ALA A 293 -4.93 -28.84 -12.81
C ALA A 293 -3.51 -28.94 -13.39
N VAL A 294 -3.38 -29.10 -14.71
CA VAL A 294 -2.08 -29.23 -15.38
C VAL A 294 -1.44 -27.86 -15.64
N VAL A 295 -2.26 -26.86 -15.92
CA VAL A 295 -1.80 -25.57 -16.46
C VAL A 295 -1.78 -24.46 -15.41
N LEU A 296 -2.82 -24.34 -14.59
CA LEU A 296 -2.97 -23.25 -13.62
C LEU A 296 -2.38 -23.59 -12.25
N ALA A 297 -2.33 -24.87 -11.87
CA ALA A 297 -1.77 -25.25 -10.58
C ALA A 297 -0.25 -24.96 -10.46
N PRO A 298 0.61 -25.25 -11.47
CA PRO A 298 2.06 -25.02 -11.32
C PRO A 298 2.45 -23.54 -11.11
N PRO A 299 1.88 -22.55 -11.83
CA PRO A 299 2.16 -21.13 -11.56
C PRO A 299 1.69 -20.67 -10.17
N ALA A 300 0.53 -21.14 -9.70
CA ALA A 300 0.03 -20.82 -8.36
C ALA A 300 0.95 -21.38 -7.27
N GLU A 301 1.43 -22.61 -7.46
CA GLU A 301 2.38 -23.27 -6.57
C GLU A 301 3.77 -22.57 -6.60
N GLN A 302 4.20 -22.05 -7.75
CA GLN A 302 5.39 -21.21 -7.83
C GLN A 302 5.22 -19.88 -7.06
N ALA A 303 4.03 -19.28 -7.09
CA ALA A 303 3.73 -18.09 -6.29
C ALA A 303 3.75 -18.39 -4.78
N ARG A 304 3.24 -19.57 -4.38
CA ARG A 304 3.34 -20.08 -3.00
C ARG A 304 4.79 -20.22 -2.56
N ARG A 305 5.63 -20.91 -3.34
CA ARG A 305 7.06 -21.08 -3.04
C ARG A 305 7.80 -19.76 -2.86
N ARG A 306 7.55 -18.77 -3.73
CA ARG A 306 8.14 -17.43 -3.61
C ARG A 306 7.70 -16.71 -2.33
N LEU A 307 6.43 -16.87 -1.94
CA LEU A 307 5.93 -16.35 -0.68
C LEU A 307 6.62 -17.02 0.50
N ASP A 308 6.69 -18.35 0.51
CA ASP A 308 7.32 -19.13 1.58
C ASP A 308 8.80 -18.76 1.74
N GLU A 309 9.53 -18.61 0.63
CA GLU A 309 10.93 -18.16 0.61
C GLU A 309 11.08 -16.74 1.17
N ALA A 310 10.25 -15.79 0.74
CA ALA A 310 10.30 -14.42 1.23
C ALA A 310 9.93 -14.33 2.72
N VAL A 311 9.00 -15.16 3.20
CA VAL A 311 8.62 -15.23 4.60
C VAL A 311 9.73 -15.87 5.44
N ALA A 312 10.40 -16.91 4.93
CA ALA A 312 11.55 -17.53 5.59
C ALA A 312 12.73 -16.55 5.75
N ALA A 313 12.88 -15.57 4.86
CA ALA A 313 13.87 -14.51 4.97
C ALA A 313 13.51 -13.40 5.99
N LEU A 314 12.26 -13.35 6.49
CA LEU A 314 11.86 -12.37 7.49
C LEU A 314 12.41 -12.71 8.88
N PRO A 315 12.73 -11.70 9.72
CA PRO A 315 13.16 -11.91 11.10
C PRO A 315 11.96 -12.25 12.02
N LEU A 316 11.24 -13.33 11.71
CA LEU A 316 10.03 -13.74 12.43
C LEU A 316 10.30 -14.07 13.91
N SER A 317 11.50 -14.58 14.24
CA SER A 317 11.91 -14.84 15.63
C SER A 317 11.99 -13.57 16.46
N ARG A 318 12.34 -12.42 15.85
CA ARG A 318 12.28 -11.11 16.51
C ARG A 318 10.85 -10.59 16.60
N ALA A 319 10.01 -10.89 15.62
CA ALA A 319 8.59 -10.53 15.65
C ALA A 319 7.79 -11.30 16.71
N GLY A 320 8.37 -12.30 17.39
CA GLY A 320 7.72 -13.10 18.44
C GLY A 320 7.59 -12.42 19.81
N ALA A 321 8.30 -11.30 20.05
CA ALA A 321 8.12 -10.49 21.24
C ALA A 321 7.24 -9.26 20.92
N PRO A 322 6.14 -9.02 21.65
CA PRO A 322 5.23 -7.91 21.39
C PRO A 322 5.84 -6.52 21.66
N TYR A 323 7.04 -6.46 22.26
CA TYR A 323 7.81 -5.25 22.51
C TYR A 323 9.29 -5.56 22.31
N ASN A 324 9.88 -5.14 21.19
CA ASN A 324 11.33 -5.08 21.06
C ASN A 324 11.77 -3.66 21.36
N ALA A 325 12.34 -3.43 22.54
CA ALA A 325 12.87 -2.11 22.94
C ALA A 325 13.91 -1.54 21.94
N ASP A 326 14.46 -2.39 21.05
CA ASP A 326 15.37 -2.03 19.95
C ASP A 326 14.71 -1.24 18.80
N GLY A 327 13.38 -1.00 18.82
CA GLY A 327 12.67 -0.17 17.83
C GLY A 327 13.13 1.28 17.81
N LEU A 328 13.33 1.87 18.98
CA LEU A 328 13.56 3.31 19.13
C LEU A 328 15.02 3.73 18.88
N SER A 329 15.96 2.78 18.87
CA SER A 329 17.40 3.03 18.64
C SER A 329 17.84 2.80 17.19
N ARG A 330 16.93 2.39 16.30
CA ARG A 330 17.23 2.12 14.88
C ARG A 330 17.26 3.42 14.07
N SER A 331 18.27 3.54 13.20
CA SER A 331 18.26 4.57 12.15
C SER A 331 17.07 4.39 11.21
N LEU A 332 16.41 5.49 10.83
CA LEU A 332 15.30 5.53 9.87
C LEU A 332 15.59 4.74 8.59
N GLY A 333 16.84 4.70 8.12
CA GLY A 333 17.23 3.94 6.93
C GLY A 333 17.22 2.43 7.13
N THR A 334 17.47 1.94 8.35
CA THR A 334 17.33 0.52 8.68
C THR A 334 15.87 0.14 8.86
N GLU A 335 15.05 1.04 9.41
CA GLU A 335 13.61 0.86 9.49
C GLU A 335 12.97 0.73 8.12
N ALA A 336 13.29 1.65 7.20
CA ALA A 336 12.75 1.64 5.84
C ALA A 336 13.08 0.33 5.08
N ARG A 337 14.30 -0.21 5.25
CA ARG A 337 14.68 -1.50 4.64
C ARG A 337 13.88 -2.68 5.20
N GLN A 338 13.64 -2.69 6.51
CA GLN A 338 12.81 -3.74 7.11
C GLN A 338 11.37 -3.61 6.63
N ASP A 339 10.80 -2.41 6.67
CA ASP A 339 9.43 -2.15 6.23
C ASP A 339 9.23 -2.56 4.75
N ALA A 340 10.24 -2.34 3.89
CA ALA A 340 10.24 -2.79 2.50
C ALA A 340 10.20 -4.32 2.34
N ALA A 341 10.93 -5.08 3.17
CA ALA A 341 10.87 -6.54 3.15
C ALA A 341 9.48 -7.08 3.53
N TRP A 342 8.85 -6.46 4.54
CA TRP A 342 7.48 -6.80 4.93
C TRP A 342 6.45 -6.40 3.85
N ASP A 343 6.65 -5.26 3.20
CA ASP A 343 5.81 -4.86 2.06
C ASP A 343 5.97 -5.79 0.85
N HIS A 344 7.17 -6.32 0.62
CA HIS A 344 7.39 -7.34 -0.42
C HIS A 344 6.58 -8.60 -0.15
N VAL A 345 6.61 -9.12 1.08
CA VAL A 345 5.80 -10.28 1.50
C VAL A 345 4.31 -10.00 1.35
N ARG A 346 3.84 -8.79 1.66
CA ARG A 346 2.43 -8.39 1.45
C ARG A 346 2.02 -8.46 -0.02
N VAL A 347 2.89 -8.00 -0.92
CA VAL A 347 2.64 -8.09 -2.37
C VAL A 347 2.59 -9.56 -2.81
N LEU A 348 3.55 -10.39 -2.38
CA LEU A 348 3.58 -11.82 -2.73
C LEU A 348 2.36 -12.59 -2.19
N LEU A 349 1.98 -12.36 -0.94
CA LEU A 349 0.80 -12.96 -0.32
C LEU A 349 -0.46 -12.62 -1.11
N ARG A 350 -0.57 -11.36 -1.54
CA ARG A 350 -1.69 -10.91 -2.35
C ARG A 350 -1.70 -11.56 -3.74
N VAL A 351 -0.55 -11.69 -4.39
CA VAL A 351 -0.43 -12.40 -5.68
C VAL A 351 -0.85 -13.86 -5.53
N TYR A 352 -0.37 -14.55 -4.49
CA TYR A 352 -0.77 -15.93 -4.21
C TYR A 352 -2.27 -16.05 -3.94
N ARG A 353 -2.85 -15.15 -3.14
CA ARG A 353 -4.31 -15.12 -2.90
C ARG A 353 -5.09 -14.98 -4.20
N TYR A 354 -4.65 -14.13 -5.12
CA TYR A 354 -5.32 -13.97 -6.41
C TYR A 354 -5.15 -15.18 -7.33
N ALA A 355 -4.02 -15.88 -7.25
CA ALA A 355 -3.84 -17.16 -7.93
C ALA A 355 -4.82 -18.23 -7.40
N GLN A 356 -5.03 -18.28 -6.08
CA GLN A 356 -6.02 -19.16 -5.44
C GLN A 356 -7.46 -18.79 -5.80
N GLU A 357 -7.77 -17.49 -5.91
CA GLU A 357 -9.09 -17.00 -6.38
C GLU A 357 -9.41 -17.53 -7.80
N VAL A 358 -8.42 -17.60 -8.69
CA VAL A 358 -8.58 -18.16 -10.05
C VAL A 358 -8.81 -19.68 -10.02
N LEU A 359 -8.07 -20.41 -9.19
CA LEU A 359 -8.26 -21.86 -9.06
C LEU A 359 -9.62 -22.21 -8.43
N GLY A 360 -10.17 -21.31 -7.60
CA GLY A 360 -11.51 -21.42 -7.03
C GLY A 360 -11.73 -22.80 -6.37
N PRO A 361 -12.71 -23.60 -6.84
CA PRO A 361 -13.00 -24.92 -6.25
C PRO A 361 -11.89 -25.97 -6.47
N HIS A 362 -10.89 -25.68 -7.31
CA HIS A 362 -9.79 -26.61 -7.62
C HIS A 362 -8.61 -26.44 -6.66
N ALA A 363 -8.60 -25.37 -5.86
CA ALA A 363 -7.58 -25.15 -4.84
C ALA A 363 -8.11 -25.52 -3.46
N VAL A 364 -7.22 -26.07 -2.62
CA VAL A 364 -7.48 -26.18 -1.18
C VAL A 364 -7.43 -24.77 -0.59
N PRO A 365 -8.53 -24.27 0.04
CA PRO A 365 -8.53 -22.95 0.63
C PRO A 365 -7.53 -22.88 1.79
N ASP A 366 -6.62 -21.90 1.77
CA ASP A 366 -5.75 -21.64 2.91
C ASP A 366 -6.40 -20.57 3.83
N PRO A 367 -6.90 -20.97 5.02
CA PRO A 367 -7.58 -20.05 5.93
C PRO A 367 -6.64 -18.97 6.52
N ARG A 368 -5.31 -19.14 6.40
CA ARG A 368 -4.31 -18.22 6.95
C ARG A 368 -4.18 -16.95 6.11
N LEU A 369 -4.45 -17.01 4.81
CA LEU A 369 -4.15 -15.92 3.87
C LEU A 369 -4.91 -14.63 4.18
N ARG A 370 -6.18 -14.73 4.58
CA ARG A 370 -6.99 -13.57 4.93
C ARG A 370 -6.47 -12.86 6.19
N PRO A 371 -6.38 -13.50 7.37
CA PRO A 371 -5.90 -12.85 8.58
C PRO A 371 -4.43 -12.40 8.48
N ALA A 372 -3.56 -13.17 7.81
CA ALA A 372 -2.18 -12.73 7.56
C ALA A 372 -2.13 -11.50 6.62
N GLY A 373 -2.96 -11.47 5.58
CA GLY A 373 -3.10 -10.31 4.71
C GLY A 373 -3.56 -9.05 5.45
N GLU A 374 -4.55 -9.18 6.35
CA GLU A 374 -5.03 -8.07 7.20
C GLU A 374 -3.94 -7.56 8.15
N ALA A 375 -3.12 -8.45 8.73
CA ALA A 375 -1.98 -8.05 9.53
C ALA A 375 -0.94 -7.26 8.71
N LEU A 376 -0.65 -7.69 7.48
CA LEU A 376 0.30 -7.00 6.61
C LEU A 376 -0.21 -5.64 6.10
N GLU A 377 -1.52 -5.49 5.85
CA GLU A 377 -2.08 -4.17 5.51
C GLU A 377 -2.02 -3.22 6.71
N ARG A 378 -2.33 -3.69 7.93
CA ARG A 378 -2.13 -2.89 9.16
C ARG A 378 -0.67 -2.46 9.34
N HIS A 379 0.28 -3.35 9.06
CA HIS A 379 1.71 -3.02 9.06
C HIS A 379 2.03 -1.90 8.05
N HIS A 380 1.58 -2.03 6.80
CA HIS A 380 1.82 -1.04 5.74
C HIS A 380 1.27 0.34 6.11
N GLU A 381 0.04 0.39 6.63
CA GLU A 381 -0.59 1.64 7.07
C GLU A 381 0.15 2.28 8.26
N ALA A 382 0.52 1.47 9.26
CA ALA A 382 1.26 1.94 10.42
C ALA A 382 2.65 2.48 10.02
N ALA A 383 3.38 1.78 9.16
CA ALA A 383 4.67 2.21 8.65
C ALA A 383 4.56 3.52 7.86
N ALA A 384 3.55 3.64 7.00
CA ALA A 384 3.30 4.87 6.24
C ALA A 384 2.89 6.06 7.14
N ALA A 385 2.15 5.80 8.21
CA ALA A 385 1.80 6.79 9.23
C ALA A 385 3.03 7.25 10.04
N ALA A 386 3.88 6.31 10.45
CA ALA A 386 5.14 6.59 11.14
C ALA A 386 6.09 7.44 10.28
N ALA A 387 6.19 7.15 8.98
CA ALA A 387 6.97 7.93 8.03
C ALA A 387 6.43 9.35 7.84
N ALA A 388 5.11 9.54 7.83
CA ALA A 388 4.49 10.87 7.76
C ALA A 388 4.77 11.69 9.03
N ALA A 389 4.70 11.07 10.22
CA ALA A 389 5.05 11.73 11.47
C ALA A 389 6.54 12.15 11.51
N ALA A 390 7.44 11.28 11.06
CA ALA A 390 8.88 11.58 10.96
C ALA A 390 9.16 12.72 9.96
N SER A 391 8.52 12.70 8.79
CA SER A 391 8.63 13.77 7.80
C SER A 391 8.11 15.11 8.34
N ALA A 392 6.98 15.10 9.06
CA ALA A 392 6.45 16.28 9.72
C ALA A 392 7.41 16.83 10.78
N ALA A 393 8.09 15.96 11.54
CA ALA A 393 9.08 16.35 12.55
C ALA A 393 10.35 16.97 11.92
N ALA A 394 10.66 16.65 10.66
CA ALA A 394 11.75 17.26 9.91
C ALA A 394 11.42 18.67 9.38
N THR A 395 10.21 19.19 9.60
CA THR A 395 9.81 20.53 9.16
C THR A 395 10.66 21.62 9.85
N PRO A 396 11.28 22.56 9.11
CA PRO A 396 12.06 23.63 9.72
C PRO A 396 11.24 24.51 10.65
N ARG A 397 11.85 24.98 11.75
CA ARG A 397 11.27 25.97 12.70
C ARG A 397 10.01 25.51 13.45
N ILE A 398 9.85 24.20 13.67
CA ILE A 398 8.81 23.69 14.59
C ILE A 398 9.21 23.90 16.06
N ALA A 399 8.22 24.11 16.92
CA ALA A 399 8.47 24.23 18.36
C ALA A 399 8.94 22.88 18.96
N PRO A 400 9.84 22.87 19.97
CA PRO A 400 10.31 21.63 20.59
C PRO A 400 9.19 20.73 21.13
N ALA A 401 8.14 21.33 21.72
CA ALA A 401 6.96 20.58 22.20
C ALA A 401 6.21 19.87 21.05
N THR A 402 6.17 20.47 19.86
CA THR A 402 5.57 19.87 18.66
C THR A 402 6.44 18.74 18.11
N ALA A 403 7.76 18.94 18.08
CA ALA A 403 8.70 17.88 17.69
C ALA A 403 8.61 16.67 18.64
N TYR A 404 8.51 16.91 19.95
CA TYR A 404 8.32 15.86 20.95
C TYR A 404 7.01 15.09 20.72
N ALA A 405 5.89 15.78 20.52
CA ALA A 405 4.60 15.13 20.24
C ALA A 405 4.64 14.28 18.96
N LEU A 406 5.31 14.76 17.90
CA LEU A 406 5.50 13.99 16.65
C LEU A 406 6.41 12.77 16.86
N GLY A 407 7.43 12.88 17.72
CA GLY A 407 8.28 11.76 18.12
C GLY A 407 7.50 10.67 18.87
N VAL A 408 6.65 11.06 19.82
CA VAL A 408 5.76 10.12 20.55
C VAL A 408 4.76 9.46 19.58
N LEU A 409 4.18 10.24 18.67
CA LEU A 409 3.28 9.70 17.63
C LEU A 409 3.99 8.72 16.69
N HIS A 410 5.22 9.05 16.28
CA HIS A 410 6.04 8.14 15.49
C HIS A 410 6.27 6.81 16.25
N ALA A 411 6.70 6.89 17.52
CA ALA A 411 6.90 5.71 18.37
C ALA A 411 5.63 4.86 18.52
N ASP A 412 4.46 5.49 18.75
CA ASP A 412 3.16 4.81 18.78
C ASP A 412 2.89 4.02 17.49
N GLN A 413 3.11 4.64 16.32
CA GLN A 413 2.94 3.94 15.04
C GLN A 413 3.99 2.85 14.81
N ARG A 414 5.21 2.97 15.35
CA ARG A 414 6.21 1.88 15.31
C ARG A 414 5.80 0.69 16.19
N HIS A 415 5.15 0.93 17.33
CA HIS A 415 4.58 -0.16 18.13
C HIS A 415 3.46 -0.88 17.38
N GLU A 416 2.60 -0.17 16.66
CA GLU A 416 1.58 -0.78 15.79
C GLU A 416 2.20 -1.63 14.66
N VAL A 417 3.32 -1.18 14.08
CA VAL A 417 4.11 -1.98 13.11
C VAL A 417 4.58 -3.28 13.74
N GLU A 418 5.14 -3.25 14.96
CA GLU A 418 5.61 -4.45 15.66
C GLU A 418 4.45 -5.39 16.05
N ALA A 419 3.33 -4.84 16.53
CA ALA A 419 2.13 -5.60 16.85
C ALA A 419 1.54 -6.31 15.61
N ALA A 420 1.58 -5.64 14.45
CA ALA A 420 1.16 -6.23 13.18
C ALA A 420 2.08 -7.39 12.75
N ARG A 421 3.41 -7.24 12.90
CA ARG A 421 4.41 -8.30 12.63
C ARG A 421 4.20 -9.51 13.53
N PHE A 422 3.96 -9.28 14.82
CA PHE A 422 3.63 -10.34 15.78
C PHE A 422 2.34 -11.08 15.40
N THR A 423 1.30 -10.32 15.05
CA THR A 423 0.01 -10.90 14.63
C THR A 423 0.17 -11.76 13.37
N PHE A 424 0.91 -11.28 12.37
CA PHE A 424 1.27 -12.05 11.18
C PHE A 424 1.99 -13.36 11.56
N GLY A 425 3.05 -13.28 12.38
CA GLY A 425 3.80 -14.44 12.84
C GLY A 425 2.90 -15.49 13.51
N ARG A 426 1.95 -15.07 14.35
CA ARG A 426 1.00 -16.00 14.98
C ARG A 426 0.11 -16.72 13.98
N HIS A 427 -0.42 -16.01 12.97
CA HIS A 427 -1.27 -16.65 11.95
C HIS A 427 -0.48 -17.59 11.04
N TRP A 428 0.77 -17.23 10.75
CA TRP A 428 1.66 -18.01 9.88
C TRP A 428 2.21 -19.27 10.57
N THR A 429 2.59 -19.19 11.86
CA THR A 429 3.21 -20.31 12.59
C THR A 429 2.21 -21.26 13.27
N ARG A 430 1.05 -20.79 13.77
CA ARG A 430 0.07 -21.64 14.50
C ARG A 430 -0.49 -22.82 13.71
N THR A 431 -0.24 -22.83 12.42
CA THR A 431 -0.82 -23.76 11.46
C THR A 431 0.27 -24.61 10.79
N HIS A 432 1.50 -24.61 11.34
CA HIS A 432 2.48 -25.68 11.15
C HIS A 432 2.40 -26.79 12.25
N PRO A 433 1.24 -27.42 12.57
CA PRO A 433 1.24 -28.67 13.32
C PRO A 433 1.22 -29.86 12.36
N GLU A 434 2.20 -29.99 11.47
CA GLU A 434 2.49 -31.27 10.81
C GLU A 434 4.01 -31.36 10.63
N GLY A 435 4.64 -32.25 11.40
CA GLY A 435 6.07 -32.54 11.31
C GLY A 435 6.88 -32.33 12.59
N ALA A 436 6.42 -32.84 13.74
CA ALA A 436 7.33 -33.19 14.83
C ALA A 436 7.55 -34.72 14.78
N PRO A 437 8.74 -35.23 14.41
CA PRO A 437 9.04 -36.65 14.58
C PRO A 437 9.15 -36.95 16.08
N SER A 438 8.40 -37.94 16.55
CA SER A 438 8.73 -38.67 17.78
C SER A 438 9.74 -39.77 17.49
#